data_AF-A0A1X0NL13-F1
#
_entry.id   AF-A0A1X0NL13-F1
#
_cell.length_a   1.000
_cell.length_b   1.000
_cell.length_c   1.000
_cell.angle_alpha   90.00
_cell.angle_beta   90.00
_cell.angle_gamma   90.00
#
_symmetry.space_group_name_H-M   'P 1'
#
loop_
_entity.id
_entity.type
_entity.pdbx_description
1 polymer ?
#
loop_
_entity_poly.entity_id
_entity_poly.type
_entity_poly.pdbx_seq_one_letter_code
_entity_poly.pdbx_strand_id
1 'polypeptide(L)'
;MFFEEGEVGELSEGNRSPSNSSSGSGRGSSVGDVPLPPLPPPTPPSQINGMATEEIYSIIKELRRQIDDPAKYEDIKTMLKKEPSILLAVARVLHESSLLRRTVVNANSQVEEQVVPLPEAPAPPLPSGYNSWA
;
A
#
# COMPACT_ATOMS: atom_id res chain seq x y z
N MET A 1 11.77 -42.20 21.32
CA MET A 1 12.47 -42.26 22.62
C MET A 1 12.38 -40.87 23.22
N PHE A 2 11.73 -40.78 24.36
CA PHE A 2 11.57 -39.56 25.17
C PHE A 2 12.87 -39.30 25.93
N PHE A 3 13.22 -38.04 26.15
CA PHE A 3 14.17 -37.66 27.20
C PHE A 3 13.54 -36.57 28.07
N GLU A 4 13.58 -36.86 29.36
CA GLU A 4 12.93 -36.23 30.50
C GLU A 4 13.90 -35.26 31.21
N GLU A 5 13.35 -34.50 32.15
CA GLU A 5 13.85 -33.36 32.93
C GLU A 5 15.09 -33.56 33.83
N GLY A 6 15.58 -32.42 34.38
CA GLY A 6 16.33 -32.29 35.64
C GLY A 6 17.21 -31.02 35.64
N GLU A 7 16.75 -29.85 36.11
CA GLU A 7 16.64 -29.31 37.49
C GLU A 7 17.99 -28.89 38.15
N VAL A 8 17.88 -27.81 38.97
CA VAL A 8 18.73 -27.20 40.01
C VAL A 8 19.67 -26.07 39.54
N GLY A 9 19.69 -24.84 40.07
CA GLY A 9 19.11 -24.24 41.28
C GLY A 9 20.23 -23.56 42.08
N GLU A 10 20.19 -22.22 42.30
CA GLU A 10 20.74 -21.57 43.50
C GLU A 10 20.33 -20.09 43.62
N LEU A 11 20.29 -19.62 44.86
CA LEU A 11 19.54 -18.50 45.45
C LEU A 11 20.43 -17.30 45.86
N SER A 12 19.76 -16.31 46.46
CA SER A 12 20.24 -15.30 47.43
C SER A 12 20.84 -13.99 46.88
N GLU A 13 20.59 -12.80 47.44
CA GLU A 13 19.64 -12.27 48.43
C GLU A 13 19.90 -10.73 48.48
N GLY A 14 18.93 -9.93 48.91
CA GLY A 14 19.23 -8.82 49.81
C GLY A 14 19.14 -7.37 49.30
N ASN A 15 18.00 -6.75 49.65
CA ASN A 15 17.89 -5.51 50.44
C ASN A 15 18.26 -4.12 49.84
N ARG A 16 17.22 -3.29 49.59
CA ARG A 16 16.78 -2.13 50.43
C ARG A 16 15.96 -1.12 49.62
N SER A 17 14.76 -0.79 50.12
CA SER A 17 14.03 0.43 49.75
C SER A 17 14.74 1.68 50.29
N PRO A 18 14.49 2.85 49.68
CA PRO A 18 13.70 3.80 50.43
C PRO A 18 12.58 4.46 49.61
N SER A 19 11.54 4.83 50.36
CA SER A 19 10.42 5.70 50.03
C SER A 19 10.84 7.03 49.39
N ASN A 20 10.16 7.42 48.32
CA ASN A 20 10.00 8.83 47.97
C ASN A 20 8.51 9.15 47.86
N SER A 21 7.96 9.69 48.94
CA SER A 21 6.66 10.35 48.96
C SER A 21 6.88 11.83 48.68
N SER A 22 6.30 12.35 47.60
CA SER A 22 5.90 13.76 47.48
C SER A 22 5.00 13.96 46.26
N SER A 23 3.70 14.02 46.53
CA SER A 23 2.79 15.10 46.10
C SER A 23 2.96 15.68 44.70
N GLY A 24 1.97 15.44 43.84
CA GLY A 24 1.77 16.19 42.60
C GLY A 24 0.35 16.04 42.10
N SER A 25 -0.47 17.04 42.41
CA SER A 25 -1.85 17.23 41.98
C SER A 25 -2.12 16.87 40.52
N GLY A 26 -3.22 16.17 40.27
CA GLY A 26 -3.75 16.04 38.92
C GLY A 26 -4.63 14.81 38.77
N ARG A 27 -5.87 14.90 39.26
CA ARG A 27 -6.98 14.09 38.73
C ARG A 27 -7.19 14.51 37.27
N GLY A 28 -6.34 14.05 36.37
CA GLY A 28 -6.65 13.91 34.96
C GLY A 28 -7.38 12.59 34.83
N SER A 29 -8.70 12.62 34.87
CA SER A 29 -9.51 11.47 34.48
C SER A 29 -9.17 11.20 33.01
N SER A 30 -8.30 10.23 32.76
CA SER A 30 -7.93 9.76 31.42
C SER A 30 -9.14 9.04 30.83
N VAL A 31 -10.10 9.81 30.34
CA VAL A 31 -11.17 9.32 29.50
C VAL A 31 -10.57 9.28 28.10
N GLY A 32 -10.26 8.10 27.59
CA GLY A 32 -10.10 7.96 26.13
C GLY A 32 -9.07 6.99 25.57
N ASP A 33 -8.33 6.21 26.36
CA ASP A 33 -7.48 5.13 25.81
C ASP A 33 -8.30 3.86 25.48
N VAL A 34 -9.47 4.05 24.86
CA VAL A 34 -10.22 2.95 24.26
C VAL A 34 -9.60 2.74 22.88
N PRO A 35 -9.01 1.57 22.59
CA PRO A 35 -8.45 1.31 21.27
C PRO A 35 -9.56 1.49 20.25
N LEU A 36 -9.30 2.35 19.25
CA LEU A 36 -10.23 2.53 18.14
C LEU A 36 -10.52 1.15 17.51
N PRO A 37 -11.79 0.86 17.18
CA PRO A 37 -12.11 -0.37 16.49
C PRO A 37 -11.34 -0.41 15.15
N PRO A 38 -10.88 -1.59 14.72
CA PRO A 38 -10.18 -1.73 13.46
C PRO A 38 -11.09 -1.22 12.33
N LEU A 39 -10.51 -0.44 11.42
CA LEU A 39 -11.23 0.04 10.26
C LEU A 39 -11.72 -1.16 9.42
N PRO A 40 -12.94 -1.08 8.86
CA PRO A 40 -13.43 -2.12 7.97
C PRO A 40 -12.50 -2.25 6.76
N PRO A 41 -12.35 -3.46 6.18
CA PRO A 41 -11.56 -3.63 4.98
C PRO A 41 -12.14 -2.74 3.86
N PRO A 42 -11.28 -2.09 3.05
CA PRO A 42 -11.73 -1.22 1.99
C PRO A 42 -12.54 -2.03 0.97
N THR A 43 -13.82 -1.66 0.79
CA THR A 43 -14.65 -2.21 -0.27
C THR A 43 -14.06 -1.80 -1.61
N PRO A 44 -13.82 -2.74 -2.54
CA PRO A 44 -13.30 -2.39 -3.87
C PRO A 44 -14.29 -1.47 -4.59
N PRO A 45 -13.80 -0.48 -5.35
CA PRO A 45 -14.66 0.43 -6.09
C PRO A 45 -15.43 -0.33 -7.17
N SER A 46 -16.72 -0.03 -7.33
CA SER A 46 -17.56 -0.64 -8.37
C SER A 46 -17.21 -0.16 -9.79
N GLN A 47 -16.57 1.01 -9.91
CA GLN A 47 -16.22 1.64 -11.17
C GLN A 47 -14.90 2.39 -11.03
N ILE A 48 -14.02 2.26 -12.01
CA ILE A 48 -12.72 2.94 -12.06
C ILE A 48 -12.66 3.71 -13.38
N ASN A 49 -12.41 5.01 -13.30
CA ASN A 49 -12.33 5.89 -14.48
C ASN A 49 -13.55 5.79 -15.42
N GLY A 50 -14.74 5.57 -14.87
CA GLY A 50 -15.96 5.45 -15.66
C GLY A 50 -16.24 4.06 -16.23
N MET A 51 -15.40 3.06 -15.96
CA MET A 51 -15.53 1.68 -16.46
C MET A 51 -15.78 0.69 -15.31
N ALA A 52 -16.61 -0.33 -15.55
CA ALA A 52 -16.91 -1.32 -14.52
C ALA A 52 -15.65 -2.11 -14.15
N THR A 53 -15.42 -2.32 -12.86
CA THR A 53 -14.22 -3.01 -12.38
C THR A 53 -14.06 -4.41 -12.98
N GLU A 54 -15.16 -5.14 -13.16
CA GLU A 54 -15.19 -6.47 -13.80
C GLU A 54 -14.79 -6.44 -15.28
N GLU A 55 -15.16 -5.38 -15.98
CA GLU A 55 -14.79 -5.16 -17.38
C GLU A 55 -13.28 -4.92 -17.50
N ILE A 56 -12.72 -4.08 -16.63
CA ILE A 56 -11.28 -3.82 -16.58
C ILE A 56 -10.50 -5.11 -16.32
N TYR A 57 -10.92 -5.94 -15.37
CA TYR A 57 -10.28 -7.23 -15.12
C TYR A 57 -10.39 -8.18 -16.31
N SER A 58 -11.50 -8.15 -17.05
CA SER A 58 -11.67 -8.94 -18.27
C SER A 58 -10.72 -8.48 -19.37
N ILE A 59 -10.56 -7.17 -19.54
CA ILE A 59 -9.59 -6.57 -20.46
C ILE A 59 -8.16 -6.96 -20.05
N ILE A 60 -7.78 -6.85 -18.78
CA ILE A 60 -6.44 -7.22 -18.30
C ILE A 60 -6.12 -8.70 -18.60
N LYS A 61 -7.07 -9.60 -18.35
CA LYS A 61 -6.91 -11.03 -18.65
C LYS A 61 -6.67 -11.26 -20.14
N GLU A 62 -7.43 -10.60 -20.99
CA GLU A 62 -7.31 -10.73 -22.44
C GLU A 62 -6.01 -10.12 -22.97
N LEU A 63 -5.62 -8.94 -22.47
CA LEU A 63 -4.33 -8.32 -22.78
C LEU A 63 -3.20 -9.28 -22.43
N ARG A 64 -3.19 -9.86 -21.22
CA ARG A 64 -2.18 -10.84 -20.82
C ARG A 64 -2.11 -12.02 -21.79
N ARG A 65 -3.27 -12.58 -22.18
CA ARG A 65 -3.34 -13.68 -23.16
C ARG A 65 -2.72 -13.32 -24.50
N GLN A 66 -2.91 -12.09 -24.96
CA GLN A 66 -2.45 -11.66 -26.28
C GLN A 66 -1.01 -11.15 -26.28
N ILE A 67 -0.50 -10.60 -25.16
CA ILE A 67 0.87 -10.09 -25.05
C ILE A 67 1.91 -11.22 -25.15
N ASP A 68 1.56 -12.44 -24.74
CA ASP A 68 2.39 -13.63 -24.92
C ASP A 68 2.60 -13.99 -26.42
N ASP A 69 1.74 -13.48 -27.31
CA ASP A 69 1.85 -13.63 -28.76
C ASP A 69 2.52 -12.38 -29.38
N PRO A 70 3.79 -12.45 -29.81
CA PRO A 70 4.52 -11.30 -30.34
C PRO A 70 3.88 -10.72 -31.60
N ALA A 71 3.08 -11.49 -32.34
CA ALA A 71 2.38 -11.00 -33.53
C ALA A 71 1.27 -9.99 -33.19
N LYS A 72 0.70 -10.05 -31.99
CA LYS A 72 -0.40 -9.17 -31.55
C LYS A 72 0.08 -7.94 -30.76
N TYR A 73 1.36 -7.91 -30.38
CA TYR A 73 1.89 -6.86 -29.50
C TYR A 73 1.68 -5.44 -30.05
N GLU A 74 2.00 -5.20 -31.33
CA GLU A 74 1.83 -3.88 -31.93
C GLU A 74 0.35 -3.50 -32.15
N ASP A 75 -0.53 -4.48 -32.37
CA ASP A 75 -1.97 -4.25 -32.45
C ASP A 75 -2.54 -3.82 -31.09
N ILE A 76 -2.16 -4.51 -30.01
CA ILE A 76 -2.54 -4.15 -28.63
C ILE A 76 -2.08 -2.74 -28.29
N LYS A 77 -0.82 -2.42 -28.60
CA LYS A 77 -0.24 -1.09 -28.35
C LYS A 77 -0.97 -0.01 -29.14
N THR A 78 -1.39 -0.31 -30.37
CA THR A 78 -2.17 0.61 -31.20
C THR A 78 -3.58 0.80 -30.63
N MET A 79 -4.23 -0.27 -30.17
CA MET A 79 -5.54 -0.21 -29.50
C MET A 79 -5.46 0.64 -28.23
N LEU A 80 -4.49 0.39 -27.34
CA LEU A 80 -4.32 1.14 -26.10
C LEU A 80 -4.00 2.62 -26.33
N LYS A 81 -3.31 2.96 -27.42
CA LYS A 81 -3.09 4.37 -27.81
C LYS A 81 -4.37 5.06 -28.31
N LYS A 82 -5.25 4.32 -29.00
CA LYS A 82 -6.53 4.85 -29.49
C LYS A 82 -7.54 5.06 -28.37
N GLU A 83 -7.48 4.23 -27.33
CA GLU A 83 -8.44 4.24 -26.23
C GLU A 83 -7.78 4.59 -24.89
N PRO A 84 -7.51 5.89 -24.64
CA PRO A 84 -6.80 6.34 -23.44
C PRO A 84 -7.56 6.02 -22.14
N SER A 85 -8.90 5.94 -22.18
CA SER A 85 -9.72 5.58 -21.02
C SER A 85 -9.44 4.15 -20.54
N ILE A 86 -9.34 3.19 -21.48
CA ILE A 86 -8.98 1.80 -21.15
C ILE A 86 -7.56 1.75 -20.60
N LEU A 87 -6.62 2.42 -21.27
CA LEU A 87 -5.23 2.46 -20.83
C LEU A 87 -5.10 3.00 -19.41
N LEU A 88 -5.78 4.11 -19.08
CA LEU A 88 -5.76 4.70 -17.74
C LEU A 88 -6.40 3.79 -16.68
N ALA A 89 -7.54 3.18 -17.00
CA ALA A 89 -8.21 2.27 -16.08
C ALA A 89 -7.36 1.04 -15.77
N VAL A 90 -6.79 0.41 -16.80
CA VAL A 90 -5.87 -0.73 -16.67
C VAL A 90 -4.60 -0.34 -15.91
N ALA A 91 -3.97 0.78 -16.27
CA ALA A 91 -2.76 1.26 -15.61
C ALA A 91 -3.00 1.52 -14.12
N ARG A 92 -4.16 2.09 -13.77
CA ARG A 92 -4.55 2.33 -12.39
C ARG A 92 -4.69 1.04 -11.59
N VAL A 93 -5.41 0.04 -12.12
CA VAL A 93 -5.55 -1.27 -11.45
C VAL A 93 -4.21 -1.95 -11.26
N LEU A 94 -3.34 -1.94 -12.29
CA LEU A 94 -2.01 -2.55 -12.20
C LEU A 94 -1.09 -1.80 -11.24
N HIS A 95 -1.23 -0.48 -11.14
CA HIS A 95 -0.47 0.34 -10.19
C HIS A 95 -0.94 0.10 -8.75
N GLU A 96 -2.24 0.16 -8.49
CA GLU A 96 -2.82 -0.07 -7.15
C GLU A 96 -2.51 -1.47 -6.62
N SER A 97 -2.39 -2.46 -7.51
CA SER A 97 -1.97 -3.83 -7.16
C SER A 97 -0.46 -4.05 -7.10
N SER A 98 0.36 -3.01 -7.31
CA SER A 98 1.83 -3.08 -7.35
C SER A 98 2.40 -4.05 -8.42
N LEU A 99 1.60 -4.34 -9.45
CA LEU A 99 1.94 -5.19 -10.58
C LEU A 99 2.58 -4.41 -11.73
N LEU A 100 2.40 -3.09 -11.77
CA LEU A 100 3.02 -2.23 -12.77
C LEU A 100 4.48 -1.95 -12.40
N ARG A 101 5.39 -2.81 -12.90
CA ARG A 101 6.82 -2.73 -12.65
C ARG A 101 7.60 -2.59 -13.95
N ARG A 102 8.75 -1.93 -13.88
CA ARG A 102 9.68 -1.78 -15.01
C ARG A 102 11.07 -2.22 -14.61
N THR A 103 11.78 -2.80 -15.56
CA THR A 103 13.21 -3.06 -15.43
C THR A 103 13.98 -1.77 -15.67
N VAL A 104 14.87 -1.42 -14.75
CA VAL A 104 15.75 -0.24 -14.84
C VAL A 104 17.18 -0.69 -14.63
N VAL A 105 18.11 -0.12 -15.38
CA VAL A 105 19.54 -0.35 -15.17
C VAL A 105 20.05 0.71 -14.19
N ASN A 106 20.57 0.28 -13.04
CA ASN A 106 21.12 1.20 -12.04
C ASN A 106 22.51 1.72 -12.47
N ALA A 107 23.06 2.68 -11.72
CA ALA A 107 24.38 3.25 -11.98
C ALA A 107 25.51 2.20 -11.98
N ASN A 108 25.27 1.04 -11.36
CA ASN A 108 26.20 -0.06 -11.21
C ASN A 108 26.07 -1.07 -12.37
N SER A 109 25.30 -0.73 -13.42
CA SER A 109 24.96 -1.61 -14.54
C SER A 109 24.20 -2.88 -14.15
N GLN A 110 23.53 -2.90 -13.00
CA GLN A 110 22.68 -4.00 -12.58
C GLN A 110 21.23 -3.73 -12.99
N VAL A 111 20.54 -4.79 -13.42
CA VAL A 111 19.11 -4.72 -13.76
C VAL A 111 18.30 -4.90 -12.48
N GLU A 112 17.53 -3.88 -12.12
CA GLU A 112 16.62 -3.90 -10.99
C GLU A 112 15.18 -3.72 -11.45
N GLU A 113 14.24 -4.24 -10.67
CA GLU A 113 12.81 -4.06 -10.90
C GLU A 113 12.29 -2.91 -10.02
N GLN A 114 11.74 -1.87 -10.66
CA GLN A 114 11.20 -0.69 -9.99
C GLN A 114 9.68 -0.60 -10.23
N VAL A 115 8.91 -0.35 -9.17
CA VAL A 115 7.49 0.00 -9.30
C VAL A 115 7.38 1.27 -10.14
N VAL A 116 6.50 1.26 -11.14
CA VAL A 116 6.26 2.44 -11.98
C VAL A 116 5.59 3.50 -11.11
N PRO A 117 6.18 4.69 -10.94
CA PRO A 117 5.58 5.74 -10.12
C PRO A 117 4.29 6.25 -10.74
N LEU A 118 3.28 6.53 -9.91
CA LEU A 118 2.06 7.20 -10.35
C LEU A 118 2.41 8.64 -10.78
N PRO A 119 1.90 9.12 -11.93
CA PRO A 119 2.00 10.53 -12.25
C PRO A 119 1.32 11.37 -11.17
N GLU A 120 1.93 12.53 -10.86
CA GLU A 120 1.39 13.47 -9.89
C GLU A 120 -0.01 13.90 -10.32
N ALA A 121 -0.99 13.76 -9.42
CA ALA A 121 -2.35 14.18 -9.68
C ALA A 121 -2.38 15.71 -9.89
N PRO A 122 -3.20 16.23 -10.82
CA PRO A 122 -3.37 17.67 -10.97
C PRO A 122 -3.77 18.29 -9.64
N ALA A 123 -3.19 19.44 -9.29
CA ALA A 123 -3.61 20.18 -8.12
C ALA A 123 -5.12 20.44 -8.19
N PRO A 124 -5.86 20.24 -7.09
CA PRO A 124 -7.29 20.50 -7.09
C PRO A 124 -7.56 21.97 -7.45
N PRO A 125 -8.70 22.27 -8.09
CA PRO A 125 -9.04 23.65 -8.44
C PRO A 125 -9.14 24.50 -7.17
N LEU A 126 -8.49 25.67 -7.19
CA LEU A 126 -8.56 26.60 -6.08
C LEU A 126 -9.99 27.15 -5.94
N PRO A 127 -10.51 27.30 -4.70
CA PRO A 127 -11.74 28.04 -4.49
C PRO A 127 -11.61 29.48 -5.01
N SER A 128 -12.73 30.08 -5.43
CA SER A 128 -12.76 31.48 -5.86
C SER A 128 -12.13 32.40 -4.81
N GLY A 129 -11.14 33.19 -5.23
CA GLY A 129 -10.43 34.14 -4.36
C GLY A 129 -9.12 33.61 -3.74
N TYR A 130 -8.78 32.33 -3.96
CA TYR A 130 -7.50 31.76 -3.53
C TYR A 130 -6.50 31.71 -4.70
N ASN A 131 -5.22 31.99 -4.40
CA ASN A 131 -4.13 32.00 -5.38
C ASN A 131 -3.14 30.83 -5.22
N SER A 132 -3.23 30.07 -4.12
CA SER A 132 -2.39 28.90 -3.85
C SER A 132 -3.02 28.01 -2.76
N TRP A 133 -2.61 26.73 -2.72
CA TRP A 133 -2.94 25.76 -1.66
C TRP A 133 -1.93 25.79 -0.49
N ALA A 134 -1.21 26.89 -0.33
CA ALA A 134 -0.10 27.02 0.62
C ALA A 134 -0.53 26.85 2.07
#